data_AF-A0AAD7AQ90-F1
#
_entry.id   AF-A0AAD7AQ90-F1
#
_cell.length_a   1.000
_cell.length_b   1.000
_cell.length_c   1.000
_cell.angle_alpha   90.00
_cell.angle_beta   90.00
_cell.angle_gamma   90.00
#
_symmetry.space_group_name_H-M   'P 1'
#
loop_
_entity.id
_entity.type
_entity.pdbx_description
1 polymer ?
#
loop_
_entity_poly.entity_id
_entity_poly.type
_entity_poly.pdbx_seq_one_letter_code
_entity_poly.pdbx_strand_id
1 'polypeptide(L)'
;MVSARGPRPAPYSTVSECSIPIRQSNKSARALGEDEPRIIRVQDTRFKVNPRGLRAGSAMFKAMLKSPEPIFLSGHTAVQFGAFLWAVYAQPLPSAATVDLAQLCSVAEVSLKYDFASLKAWSIEGVKTHVGTTHILRTAPSRTFVRLMRLALVYRDAALRQAVQATWLTRLHWHTLPPAPALVVADKYGLQDLLCHAYYAHLVSVAPCTSAGVDVDLDLDSPLLSPAQNLHVLCGYHSLRAAGKQLQRVPPSFAPHPACAEHARCEVAWAARWALEAGRPSAFAPVDVLWRLLAMERHLERDAVLRVCMNAGCREVALDAIARKRTEIAENLHHHFDL
;
A
#
# COMPACT_ATOMS: atom_id res chain seq x y z
N MET A 1 52.12 10.80 1.91
CA MET A 1 52.29 9.33 1.86
C MET A 1 51.10 8.73 2.59
N VAL A 2 50.17 7.92 2.06
CA VAL A 2 49.97 7.22 0.78
C VAL A 2 48.46 7.19 0.52
N SER A 3 48.04 7.59 -0.68
CA SER A 3 46.65 7.60 -1.14
C SER A 3 46.32 6.25 -1.77
N ALA A 4 45.45 5.45 -1.15
CA ALA A 4 44.98 4.18 -1.70
C ALA A 4 43.84 4.41 -2.70
N ARG A 5 44.15 4.35 -4.00
CA ARG A 5 43.15 4.28 -5.08
C ARG A 5 42.67 2.83 -5.19
N GLY A 6 41.42 2.58 -4.83
CA GLY A 6 40.74 1.31 -5.11
C GLY A 6 40.50 1.11 -6.61
N PRO A 7 40.43 -0.15 -7.08
CA PRO A 7 40.31 -0.47 -8.50
C PRO A 7 38.93 -0.07 -9.05
N ARG A 8 38.92 0.52 -10.25
CA ARG A 8 37.69 0.80 -11.00
C ARG A 8 37.11 -0.53 -11.52
N PRO A 9 35.80 -0.77 -11.37
CA PRO A 9 35.16 -1.96 -11.94
C PRO A 9 35.12 -1.86 -13.48
N ALA A 10 35.39 -2.98 -14.14
CA ALA A 10 35.30 -3.13 -15.58
C ALA A 10 33.82 -3.12 -16.06
N PRO A 11 33.52 -2.55 -17.24
CA PRO A 11 32.17 -2.57 -17.79
C PRO A 11 31.87 -3.94 -18.41
N TYR A 12 31.18 -4.81 -17.67
CA TYR A 12 30.60 -6.01 -18.24
C TYR A 12 29.33 -5.65 -19.02
N SER A 13 29.47 -5.51 -20.34
CA SER A 13 28.34 -5.49 -21.28
C SER A 13 28.12 -6.90 -21.82
N THR A 14 27.49 -7.77 -21.03
CA THR A 14 26.99 -9.05 -21.52
C THR A 14 25.60 -8.83 -22.12
N VAL A 15 25.52 -8.83 -23.44
CA VAL A 15 24.26 -8.82 -24.18
C VAL A 15 23.56 -10.16 -23.92
N SER A 16 22.62 -10.18 -22.98
CA SER A 16 21.80 -11.35 -22.71
C SER A 16 20.70 -11.46 -23.77
N GLU A 17 20.84 -12.41 -24.68
CA GLU A 17 19.76 -12.80 -25.60
C GLU A 17 18.72 -13.62 -24.83
N CYS A 18 17.64 -12.96 -24.43
CA CYS A 18 16.52 -13.64 -23.77
C CYS A 18 15.67 -14.35 -24.82
N SER A 19 16.02 -15.60 -25.11
CA SER A 19 15.23 -16.47 -25.99
C SER A 19 14.05 -17.06 -25.22
N ILE A 20 12.88 -16.44 -25.35
CA ILE A 20 11.63 -17.06 -24.85
C ILE A 20 11.34 -18.29 -25.73
N PRO A 21 11.20 -19.51 -25.18
CA PRO A 21 10.93 -20.69 -25.98
C PRO A 21 9.55 -20.58 -26.63
N ILE A 22 9.55 -20.28 -27.94
CA ILE A 22 8.33 -20.22 -28.75
C ILE A 22 7.97 -21.67 -29.10
N ARG A 23 6.80 -22.13 -28.61
CA ARG A 23 6.23 -23.42 -28.99
C ARG A 23 5.86 -23.37 -30.48
N GLN A 24 6.66 -24.00 -31.35
CA GLN A 24 6.42 -24.02 -32.78
C GLN A 24 5.16 -24.84 -33.09
N SER A 25 4.02 -24.19 -33.35
CA SER A 25 2.85 -24.87 -33.89
C SER A 25 3.04 -25.11 -35.39
N ASN A 26 3.06 -26.37 -35.78
CA ASN A 26 3.27 -26.79 -37.17
C ASN A 26 2.04 -26.55 -38.07
N LYS A 27 2.35 -26.18 -39.33
CA LYS A 27 1.59 -26.31 -40.60
C LYS A 27 0.81 -25.12 -41.19
N SER A 28 1.37 -24.67 -42.31
CA SER A 28 0.77 -24.37 -43.62
C SER A 28 0.01 -23.04 -43.85
N ALA A 29 0.73 -22.05 -44.40
CA ALA A 29 0.49 -21.42 -45.71
C ALA A 29 1.39 -20.18 -45.86
N ARG A 30 2.39 -20.26 -46.74
CA ARG A 30 3.37 -19.20 -47.03
C ARG A 30 2.72 -18.07 -47.83
N ALA A 31 2.39 -16.96 -47.16
CA ALA A 31 2.46 -15.64 -47.78
C ALA A 31 3.87 -15.09 -47.48
N LEU A 32 4.72 -15.03 -48.50
CA LEU A 32 6.10 -14.58 -48.39
C LEU A 32 6.12 -13.08 -48.02
N GLY A 33 6.54 -12.77 -46.80
CA GLY A 33 6.90 -11.41 -46.36
C GLY A 33 6.22 -10.92 -45.08
N GLU A 34 5.04 -11.43 -44.72
CA GLU A 34 4.31 -10.86 -43.58
C GLU A 34 4.67 -11.45 -42.20
N ASP A 35 5.24 -12.67 -42.17
CA ASP A 35 5.50 -13.44 -40.94
C ASP A 35 6.99 -13.49 -40.53
N GLU A 36 7.85 -12.67 -41.16
CA GLU A 36 9.26 -12.63 -40.77
C GLU A 36 9.42 -12.14 -39.32
N PRO A 37 10.26 -12.81 -38.52
CA PRO A 37 10.46 -12.44 -37.13
C PRO A 37 11.07 -11.04 -37.06
N ARG A 38 10.48 -10.18 -36.22
CA ARG A 38 10.90 -8.78 -36.08
C ARG A 38 11.73 -8.59 -34.82
N ILE A 39 12.63 -7.61 -34.82
CA ILE A 39 13.45 -7.26 -33.65
C ILE A 39 12.86 -6.04 -32.95
N ILE A 40 12.40 -6.25 -31.72
CA ILE A 40 11.98 -5.19 -30.81
C ILE A 40 13.04 -5.02 -29.72
N ARG A 41 13.52 -3.78 -29.51
CA ARG A 41 14.45 -3.44 -28.43
C ARG A 41 13.70 -2.74 -27.30
N VAL A 42 13.87 -3.24 -26.08
CA VAL A 42 13.36 -2.63 -24.85
C VAL A 42 14.53 -2.48 -23.89
N GLN A 43 14.88 -1.24 -23.53
CA GLN A 43 16.15 -0.93 -22.86
C GLN A 43 17.33 -1.51 -23.67
N ASP A 44 18.18 -2.33 -23.03
CA ASP A 44 19.32 -2.97 -23.66
C ASP A 44 19.05 -4.41 -24.12
N THR A 45 17.80 -4.88 -23.98
CA THR A 45 17.41 -6.22 -24.38
C THR A 45 16.73 -6.22 -25.75
N ARG A 46 17.14 -7.16 -26.61
CA ARG A 46 16.53 -7.41 -27.92
C ARG A 46 15.60 -8.62 -27.82
N PHE A 47 14.37 -8.45 -28.31
CA PHE A 47 13.35 -9.49 -28.39
C PHE A 47 13.07 -9.81 -29.85
N LYS A 48 13.29 -11.06 -30.24
CA LYS A 48 12.89 -11.58 -31.54
C LYS A 48 11.44 -12.05 -31.42
N VAL A 49 10.52 -11.37 -32.11
CA VAL A 49 9.07 -11.57 -31.96
C VAL A 49 8.44 -12.04 -33.28
N ASN A 50 7.41 -12.88 -33.18
CA ASN A 50 6.56 -13.19 -34.32
C ASN A 50 5.45 -12.12 -34.42
N PRO A 51 5.37 -11.35 -35.52
CA PRO A 51 4.40 -10.27 -35.68
C PRO A 51 2.94 -10.70 -35.53
N ARG A 52 2.61 -11.96 -35.87
CA ARG A 52 1.24 -12.43 -35.99
C ARG A 52 0.43 -12.25 -34.70
N GLY A 53 0.99 -12.67 -33.56
CA GLY A 53 0.31 -12.55 -32.26
C GLY A 53 0.12 -11.08 -31.83
N LEU A 54 1.13 -10.25 -32.07
CA LEU A 54 1.10 -8.82 -31.72
C LEU A 54 0.11 -8.04 -32.59
N ARG A 55 0.08 -8.30 -33.91
CA ARG A 55 -0.86 -7.66 -34.85
C ARG A 55 -2.31 -8.04 -34.58
N ALA A 56 -2.55 -9.29 -34.20
CA ALA A 56 -3.90 -9.79 -33.96
C ALA A 56 -4.57 -9.12 -32.76
N GLY A 57 -3.82 -8.82 -31.69
CA GLY A 57 -4.40 -8.27 -30.47
C GLY A 57 -4.23 -6.77 -30.25
N SER A 58 -3.52 -6.05 -31.13
CA SER A 58 -3.35 -4.60 -31.01
C SER A 58 -3.13 -3.89 -32.35
N ALA A 59 -3.98 -2.90 -32.63
CA ALA A 59 -3.83 -2.02 -33.78
C ALA A 59 -2.55 -1.17 -33.69
N MET A 60 -2.13 -0.80 -32.48
CA MET A 60 -0.88 -0.05 -32.24
C MET A 60 0.33 -0.88 -32.66
N PHE A 61 0.41 -2.15 -32.24
CA PHE A 61 1.48 -3.03 -32.70
C PHE A 61 1.40 -3.28 -34.21
N LYS A 62 0.19 -3.40 -34.78
CA LYS A 62 0.02 -3.53 -36.23
C LYS A 62 0.60 -2.34 -37.01
N ALA A 63 0.44 -1.11 -36.51
CA ALA A 63 1.04 0.08 -37.09
C ALA A 63 2.56 0.11 -36.86
N MET A 64 3.01 -0.15 -35.63
CA MET A 64 4.42 -0.07 -35.23
C MET A 64 5.30 -1.10 -35.93
N LEU A 65 4.76 -2.29 -36.21
CA LEU A 65 5.46 -3.34 -36.96
C LEU A 65 5.66 -3.00 -38.45
N LYS A 66 5.19 -1.84 -38.93
CA LYS A 66 5.51 -1.32 -40.27
C LYS A 66 6.77 -0.44 -40.28
N SER A 67 7.24 0.02 -39.11
CA SER A 67 8.43 0.86 -38.97
C SER A 67 9.71 0.10 -39.32
N PRO A 68 10.83 0.79 -39.66
CA PRO A 68 12.12 0.16 -39.87
C PRO A 68 12.64 -0.53 -38.60
N GLU A 69 13.51 -1.53 -38.78
CA GLU A 69 14.11 -2.28 -37.68
C GLU A 69 15.43 -1.67 -37.17
N PRO A 70 15.74 -1.78 -35.86
CA PRO A 70 14.91 -2.35 -34.80
C PRO A 70 13.84 -1.37 -34.28
N ILE A 71 12.73 -1.92 -33.78
CA ILE A 71 11.66 -1.12 -33.16
C ILE A 71 12.04 -0.84 -31.71
N PHE A 72 12.12 0.43 -31.31
CA PHE A 72 12.48 0.83 -29.96
C PHE A 72 11.22 1.10 -29.12
N LEU A 73 11.07 0.39 -27.99
CA LEU A 73 10.03 0.67 -27.00
C LEU A 73 10.64 1.30 -25.76
N SER A 74 10.02 2.38 -25.29
CA SER A 74 10.37 3.06 -24.05
C SER A 74 9.26 2.90 -23.00
N GLY A 75 9.57 3.21 -21.73
CA GLY A 75 8.58 3.28 -20.64
C GLY A 75 8.21 1.95 -19.97
N HIS A 76 8.86 0.85 -20.32
CA HIS A 76 8.77 -0.43 -19.61
C HIS A 76 10.15 -1.06 -19.48
N THR A 77 10.30 -1.95 -18.50
CA THR A 77 11.50 -2.79 -18.36
C THR A 77 11.46 -3.98 -19.31
N ALA A 78 12.63 -4.54 -19.63
CA ALA A 78 12.72 -5.77 -20.39
C ALA A 78 11.93 -6.92 -19.73
N VAL A 79 11.93 -7.00 -18.39
CA VAL A 79 11.15 -8.00 -17.61
C VAL A 79 9.65 -7.83 -17.84
N GLN A 80 9.14 -6.59 -17.79
CA GLN A 80 7.72 -6.32 -18.01
C GLN A 80 7.30 -6.71 -19.43
N PHE A 81 8.09 -6.34 -20.42
CA PHE A 81 7.81 -6.67 -21.81
C PHE A 81 7.92 -8.17 -22.09
N GLY A 82 8.89 -8.85 -21.47
CA GLY A 82 9.01 -10.32 -21.53
C GLY A 82 7.78 -11.03 -20.97
N ALA A 83 7.27 -10.59 -19.81
CA ALA A 83 6.02 -11.12 -19.24
C ALA A 83 4.82 -10.92 -20.17
N PHE A 84 4.72 -9.74 -20.81
CA PHE A 84 3.70 -9.46 -21.81
C PHE A 84 3.82 -10.38 -23.04
N LEU A 85 5.02 -10.52 -23.61
CA LEU A 85 5.24 -11.41 -24.76
C LEU A 85 4.92 -12.86 -24.43
N TRP A 86 5.29 -13.33 -23.23
CA TRP A 86 4.89 -14.64 -22.75
C TRP A 86 3.36 -14.82 -22.80
N ALA A 87 2.59 -13.84 -22.31
CA ALA A 87 1.13 -13.92 -22.35
C ALA A 87 0.56 -13.86 -23.77
N VAL A 88 1.18 -13.08 -24.68
CA VAL A 88 0.80 -13.06 -26.10
C VAL A 88 0.98 -14.44 -26.76
N TYR A 89 2.05 -15.16 -26.44
CA TYR A 89 2.39 -16.43 -27.10
C TYR A 89 1.92 -17.69 -26.38
N ALA A 90 1.58 -17.61 -25.09
CA ALA A 90 1.12 -18.75 -24.29
C ALA A 90 -0.36 -19.08 -24.54
N GLN A 91 -0.84 -19.04 -25.78
CA GLN A 91 -2.24 -19.31 -26.11
C GLN A 91 -2.51 -20.83 -26.20
N PRO A 92 -3.60 -21.34 -25.59
CA PRO A 92 -4.59 -20.62 -24.77
C PRO A 92 -4.02 -20.17 -23.41
N LEU A 93 -4.43 -18.97 -22.95
CA LEU A 93 -3.94 -18.40 -21.70
C LEU A 93 -4.16 -19.35 -20.51
N PRO A 94 -3.17 -19.48 -19.60
CA PRO A 94 -3.38 -20.21 -18.36
C PRO A 94 -4.41 -19.50 -17.48
N SER A 95 -4.93 -20.24 -16.50
CA SER A 95 -5.74 -19.63 -15.44
C SER A 95 -4.96 -18.49 -14.79
N ALA A 96 -5.57 -17.30 -14.73
CA ALA A 96 -4.90 -16.13 -14.19
C ALA A 96 -4.50 -16.32 -12.72
N ALA A 97 -5.26 -17.12 -11.96
CA ALA A 97 -4.98 -17.44 -10.56
C ALA A 97 -3.69 -18.25 -10.34
N THR A 98 -3.16 -18.92 -11.37
CA THR A 98 -1.90 -19.69 -11.28
C THR A 98 -0.67 -18.86 -11.66
N VAL A 99 -0.86 -17.61 -12.11
CA VAL A 99 0.22 -16.74 -12.56
C VAL A 99 0.65 -15.83 -11.42
N ASP A 100 1.95 -15.61 -11.25
CA ASP A 100 2.43 -14.70 -10.20
C ASP A 100 1.87 -13.27 -10.35
N LEU A 101 1.56 -12.65 -9.21
CA LEU A 101 0.98 -11.31 -9.15
C LEU A 101 1.87 -10.25 -9.83
N ALA A 102 3.20 -10.33 -9.68
CA ALA A 102 4.09 -9.37 -10.30
C ALA A 102 4.14 -9.53 -11.82
N GLN A 103 3.99 -10.76 -12.31
CA GLN A 103 3.86 -11.07 -13.75
C GLN A 103 2.53 -10.54 -14.29
N LEU A 104 1.40 -10.79 -13.61
CA LEU A 104 0.09 -10.25 -13.98
C LEU A 104 0.08 -8.72 -14.03
N CYS A 105 0.65 -8.06 -13.02
CA CYS A 105 0.77 -6.59 -13.02
C CYS A 105 1.58 -6.10 -14.23
N SER A 106 2.63 -6.84 -14.62
CA SER A 106 3.45 -6.48 -15.78
C SER A 106 2.68 -6.63 -17.09
N VAL A 107 1.91 -7.71 -17.24
CA VAL A 107 1.02 -7.90 -18.39
C VAL A 107 -0.04 -6.80 -18.42
N ALA A 108 -0.65 -6.45 -17.28
CA ALA A 108 -1.68 -5.41 -17.19
C ALA A 108 -1.15 -4.02 -17.57
N GLU A 109 0.06 -3.66 -17.13
CA GLU A 109 0.71 -2.38 -17.44
C GLU A 109 1.06 -2.25 -18.93
N VAL A 110 1.66 -3.30 -19.50
CA VAL A 110 2.08 -3.29 -20.91
C VAL A 110 0.88 -3.41 -21.86
N SER A 111 -0.08 -4.29 -21.55
CA SER A 111 -1.31 -4.44 -22.35
C SER A 111 -2.16 -3.18 -22.33
N LEU A 112 -2.18 -2.44 -21.22
CA LEU A 112 -2.79 -1.12 -21.15
C LEU A 112 -2.15 -0.13 -22.13
N LYS A 113 -0.82 0.00 -22.11
CA LYS A 113 -0.10 0.96 -22.96
C LYS A 113 -0.32 0.71 -24.45
N TYR A 114 -0.35 -0.55 -24.86
CA TYR A 114 -0.50 -0.94 -26.26
C TYR A 114 -1.92 -1.35 -26.65
N ASP A 115 -2.90 -1.05 -25.81
CA ASP A 115 -4.33 -1.32 -26.03
C ASP A 115 -4.66 -2.77 -26.40
N PHE A 116 -4.04 -3.73 -25.70
CA PHE A 116 -4.22 -5.15 -25.96
C PHE A 116 -5.42 -5.72 -25.17
N ALA A 117 -6.63 -5.49 -25.66
CA ALA A 117 -7.89 -5.68 -24.93
C ALA A 117 -8.05 -7.03 -24.20
N SER A 118 -7.76 -8.15 -24.87
CA SER A 118 -7.89 -9.49 -24.28
C SER A 118 -6.95 -9.69 -23.09
N LEU A 119 -5.70 -9.26 -23.21
CA LEU A 119 -4.71 -9.35 -22.13
C LEU A 119 -4.99 -8.36 -21.01
N LYS A 120 -5.53 -7.17 -21.30
CA LYS A 120 -6.00 -6.22 -20.29
C LYS A 120 -7.05 -6.87 -19.38
N ALA A 121 -8.11 -7.42 -19.99
CA ALA A 121 -9.21 -8.06 -19.27
C ALA A 121 -8.74 -9.28 -18.46
N TRP A 122 -7.95 -10.17 -19.08
CA TRP A 122 -7.42 -11.36 -18.42
C TRP A 122 -6.50 -11.02 -17.23
N SER A 123 -5.58 -10.08 -17.42
CA SER A 123 -4.59 -9.75 -16.40
C SER A 123 -5.20 -9.01 -15.21
N ILE A 124 -6.14 -8.08 -15.45
CA ILE A 124 -6.79 -7.37 -14.34
C ILE A 124 -7.68 -8.30 -13.50
N GLU A 125 -8.35 -9.27 -14.14
CA GLU A 125 -9.15 -10.26 -13.41
C GLU A 125 -8.27 -11.16 -12.54
N GLY A 126 -7.10 -11.56 -13.05
CA GLY A 126 -6.07 -12.23 -12.26
C GLY A 126 -5.63 -11.39 -11.06
N VAL A 127 -5.28 -10.12 -11.27
CA VAL A 127 -4.89 -9.20 -10.19
C VAL A 127 -5.96 -9.12 -9.11
N LYS A 128 -7.24 -8.99 -9.49
CA LYS A 128 -8.36 -8.94 -8.55
C LYS A 128 -8.49 -10.24 -7.74
N THR A 129 -8.33 -11.38 -8.40
CA THR A 129 -8.35 -12.70 -7.74
C THR A 129 -7.24 -12.79 -6.68
N HIS A 130 -6.01 -12.39 -7.01
CA HIS A 130 -4.91 -12.41 -6.06
C HIS A 130 -5.08 -11.43 -4.90
N VAL A 131 -5.59 -10.22 -5.17
CA VAL A 131 -5.86 -9.23 -4.11
C VAL A 131 -6.98 -9.70 -3.18
N GLY A 132 -8.02 -10.33 -3.72
CA GLY A 132 -9.14 -10.88 -2.95
C GLY A 132 -8.75 -12.01 -1.99
N THR A 133 -7.69 -12.77 -2.28
CA THR A 133 -7.22 -13.84 -1.38
C THR A 133 -6.46 -13.34 -0.14
N THR A 134 -6.20 -12.04 -0.02
CA THR A 134 -5.55 -11.30 1.09
C THR A 134 -4.12 -11.72 1.49
N HIS A 135 -3.76 -13.01 1.43
CA HIS A 135 -2.49 -13.53 1.95
C HIS A 135 -1.27 -12.94 1.24
N ILE A 136 -1.34 -12.77 -0.08
CA ILE A 136 -0.21 -12.28 -0.89
C ILE A 136 0.17 -10.85 -0.51
N LEU A 137 -0.82 -10.00 -0.20
CA LEU A 137 -0.58 -8.61 0.15
C LEU A 137 -0.04 -8.43 1.58
N ARG A 138 -0.22 -9.41 2.47
CA ARG A 138 0.32 -9.36 3.84
C ARG A 138 1.84 -9.28 3.88
N THR A 139 2.53 -9.88 2.90
CA THR A 139 3.99 -9.91 2.82
C THR A 139 4.56 -9.10 1.66
N ALA A 140 3.71 -8.57 0.76
CA ALA A 140 4.14 -7.84 -0.41
C ALA A 140 4.95 -6.56 -0.09
N PRO A 141 6.03 -6.23 -0.81
CA PRO A 141 6.78 -4.99 -0.58
C PRO A 141 5.99 -3.75 -1.05
N SER A 142 6.36 -2.55 -0.59
CA SER A 142 5.68 -1.28 -0.95
C SER A 142 5.57 -1.07 -2.46
N ARG A 143 6.58 -1.49 -3.24
CA ARG A 143 6.55 -1.42 -4.71
C ARG A 143 5.35 -2.13 -5.34
N THR A 144 4.89 -3.23 -4.72
CA THR A 144 3.73 -3.97 -5.19
C THR A 144 2.45 -3.17 -4.95
N PHE A 145 2.29 -2.58 -3.76
CA PHE A 145 1.16 -1.71 -3.45
C PHE A 145 1.09 -0.48 -4.36
N VAL A 146 2.24 0.17 -4.63
CA VAL A 146 2.32 1.30 -5.57
C VAL A 146 1.83 0.87 -6.98
N ARG A 147 2.27 -0.28 -7.48
CA ARG A 147 1.85 -0.80 -8.79
C ARG A 147 0.37 -1.13 -8.83
N LEU A 148 -0.14 -1.84 -7.82
CA LEU A 148 -1.55 -2.21 -7.72
C LEU A 148 -2.46 -0.98 -7.62
N MET A 149 -2.07 0.01 -6.82
CA MET A 149 -2.84 1.25 -6.70
C MET A 149 -2.89 2.01 -8.03
N ARG A 150 -1.76 2.10 -8.75
CA ARG A 150 -1.73 2.70 -10.10
C ARG A 150 -2.62 1.94 -11.07
N LEU A 151 -2.56 0.61 -11.08
CA LEU A 151 -3.43 -0.22 -11.91
C LEU A 151 -4.90 0.03 -11.59
N ALA A 152 -5.29 0.00 -10.31
CA ALA A 152 -6.66 0.25 -9.88
C ALA A 152 -7.17 1.62 -10.35
N LEU A 153 -6.35 2.66 -10.22
CA LEU A 153 -6.69 4.03 -10.66
C LEU A 153 -6.84 4.13 -12.17
N VAL A 154 -5.91 3.55 -12.94
CA VAL A 154 -5.94 3.67 -14.41
C VAL A 154 -7.06 2.84 -15.02
N TYR A 155 -7.32 1.64 -14.48
CA TYR A 155 -8.46 0.81 -14.89
C TYR A 155 -9.80 1.29 -14.31
N ARG A 156 -9.79 2.30 -13.42
CA ARG A 156 -10.98 2.82 -12.71
C ARG A 156 -11.74 1.75 -11.93
N ASP A 157 -11.02 0.76 -11.39
CA ASP A 157 -11.61 -0.31 -10.57
C ASP A 157 -11.63 0.11 -9.10
N ALA A 158 -12.79 0.58 -8.65
CA ALA A 158 -13.00 1.07 -7.29
C ALA A 158 -12.85 -0.03 -6.23
N ALA A 159 -13.28 -1.25 -6.54
CA ALA A 159 -13.19 -2.38 -5.62
C ALA A 159 -11.73 -2.81 -5.42
N LEU A 160 -10.95 -2.90 -6.50
CA LEU A 160 -9.52 -3.15 -6.43
C LEU A 160 -8.80 -2.05 -5.64
N ARG A 161 -9.13 -0.78 -5.89
CA ARG A 161 -8.57 0.37 -5.17
C ARG A 161 -8.83 0.24 -3.66
N GLN A 162 -10.08 0.00 -3.26
CA GLN A 162 -10.47 -0.17 -1.86
C GLN A 162 -9.76 -1.35 -1.19
N ALA A 163 -9.68 -2.51 -1.86
CA ALA A 163 -9.02 -3.69 -1.30
C ALA A 163 -7.50 -3.47 -1.10
N VAL A 164 -6.83 -2.82 -2.07
CA VAL A 164 -5.41 -2.46 -1.95
C VAL A 164 -5.22 -1.44 -0.83
N GLN A 165 -6.05 -0.40 -0.77
CA GLN A 165 -5.98 0.64 0.26
C GLN A 165 -6.20 0.07 1.66
N ALA A 166 -7.25 -0.70 1.89
CA ALA A 166 -7.54 -1.33 3.19
C ALA A 166 -6.37 -2.20 3.69
N THR A 167 -5.78 -2.99 2.78
CA THR A 167 -4.62 -3.82 3.15
C THR A 167 -3.38 -2.96 3.41
N TRP A 168 -3.18 -1.88 2.64
CA TRP A 168 -2.06 -0.97 2.84
C TRP A 168 -2.17 -0.25 4.20
N LEU A 169 -3.35 0.29 4.51
CA LEU A 169 -3.67 0.94 5.79
C LEU A 169 -3.41 0.00 6.97
N THR A 170 -3.93 -1.22 6.88
CA THR A 170 -3.68 -2.26 7.89
C THR A 170 -2.18 -2.38 8.13
N ARG A 171 -1.38 -2.57 7.08
CA ARG A 171 0.06 -2.75 7.21
C ARG A 171 0.83 -1.52 7.68
N LEU A 172 0.35 -0.32 7.40
CA LEU A 172 0.88 0.93 7.97
C LEU A 172 0.65 0.99 9.48
N HIS A 173 -0.56 0.68 9.94
CA HIS A 173 -0.91 0.65 11.37
C HIS A 173 -0.16 -0.43 12.16
N TRP A 174 0.16 -1.56 11.52
CA TRP A 174 1.02 -2.60 12.10
C TRP A 174 2.53 -2.31 11.97
N HIS A 175 2.91 -1.16 11.39
CA HIS A 175 4.31 -0.80 11.13
C HIS A 175 5.10 -1.85 10.31
N THR A 176 4.40 -2.62 9.46
CA THR A 176 5.01 -3.65 8.60
C THR A 176 5.35 -3.14 7.20
N LEU A 177 5.02 -1.89 6.90
CA LEU A 177 5.40 -1.18 5.68
C LEU A 177 5.85 0.24 6.01
N PRO A 178 6.88 0.76 5.33
CA PRO A 178 7.27 2.16 5.48
C PRO A 178 6.16 3.08 4.93
N PRO A 179 5.89 4.22 5.57
CA PRO A 179 4.85 5.16 5.15
C PRO A 179 5.22 5.99 3.92
N ALA A 180 6.50 6.23 3.64
CA ALA A 180 6.94 7.13 2.57
C ALA A 180 6.36 6.79 1.17
N PRO A 181 6.34 5.53 0.70
CA PRO A 181 5.70 5.20 -0.57
C PRO A 181 4.19 5.46 -0.59
N ALA A 182 3.51 5.35 0.56
CA ALA A 182 2.08 5.64 0.68
C ALA A 182 1.82 7.14 0.59
N LEU A 183 2.63 7.97 1.29
CA LEU A 183 2.57 9.43 1.21
C LEU A 183 2.69 9.92 -0.23
N VAL A 184 3.74 9.49 -0.94
CA VAL A 184 3.98 9.91 -2.34
C VAL A 184 2.83 9.52 -3.27
N VAL A 185 2.27 8.31 -3.12
CA VAL A 185 1.15 7.86 -3.96
C VAL A 185 -0.14 8.58 -3.58
N ALA A 186 -0.44 8.70 -2.29
CA ALA A 186 -1.68 9.28 -1.83
C ALA A 186 -1.76 10.78 -2.16
N ASP A 187 -0.67 11.52 -1.94
CA ASP A 187 -0.54 12.92 -2.30
C ASP A 187 -0.72 13.12 -3.82
N LYS A 188 0.04 12.35 -4.63
CA LYS A 188 -0.03 12.45 -6.09
C LYS A 188 -1.42 12.20 -6.68
N TYR A 189 -2.22 11.33 -6.07
CA TYR A 189 -3.52 10.91 -6.60
C TYR A 189 -4.71 11.41 -5.78
N GLY A 190 -4.50 12.28 -4.77
CA GLY A 190 -5.56 12.81 -3.92
C GLY A 190 -6.29 11.74 -3.10
N LEU A 191 -5.59 10.71 -2.63
CA LEU A 191 -6.15 9.65 -1.79
C LEU A 191 -6.12 10.07 -0.31
N GLN A 192 -6.99 11.02 0.07
CA GLN A 192 -6.97 11.68 1.38
C GLN A 192 -6.96 10.71 2.57
N ASP A 193 -7.77 9.65 2.52
CA ASP A 193 -7.82 8.61 3.57
C ASP A 193 -6.48 7.86 3.70
N LEU A 194 -5.86 7.44 2.59
CA LEU A 194 -4.52 6.85 2.63
C LEU A 194 -3.46 7.86 3.11
N LEU A 195 -3.61 9.13 2.73
CA LEU A 195 -2.67 10.19 3.04
C LEU A 195 -2.62 10.49 4.54
N CYS A 196 -3.78 10.72 5.18
CA CYS A 196 -3.85 11.05 6.61
C CYS A 196 -3.34 9.88 7.48
N HIS A 197 -3.66 8.64 7.11
CA HIS A 197 -3.13 7.46 7.79
C HIS A 197 -1.62 7.26 7.57
N ALA A 198 -1.10 7.59 6.39
CA ALA A 198 0.33 7.52 6.12
C ALA A 198 1.11 8.59 6.92
N TYR A 199 0.56 9.80 7.08
CA TYR A 199 1.13 10.80 7.99
C TYR A 199 1.11 10.35 9.44
N TYR A 200 -0.01 9.75 9.89
CA TYR A 200 -0.09 9.16 11.22
C TYR A 200 0.99 8.11 11.45
N ALA A 201 1.12 7.14 10.53
CA ALA A 201 2.13 6.10 10.63
C ALA A 201 3.57 6.66 10.60
N HIS A 202 3.82 7.70 9.80
CA HIS A 202 5.10 8.40 9.78
C HIS A 202 5.39 9.09 11.13
N LEU A 203 4.44 9.88 11.63
CA LEU A 203 4.53 10.56 12.91
C LEU A 203 4.84 9.59 14.06
N VAL A 204 4.11 8.48 14.14
CA VAL A 204 4.35 7.45 15.17
C VAL A 204 5.74 6.84 15.03
N SER A 205 6.25 6.63 13.81
CA SER A 205 7.58 6.06 13.59
C SER A 205 8.73 6.97 14.03
N VAL A 206 8.54 8.30 13.98
CA VAL A 206 9.57 9.29 14.35
C VAL A 206 9.42 9.81 15.78
N ALA A 207 8.25 9.63 16.40
CA ALA A 207 7.95 10.15 17.73
C ALA A 207 8.88 9.66 18.87
N PRO A 208 9.36 8.41 18.90
CA PRO A 208 10.31 7.96 19.93
C PRO A 208 11.56 8.83 19.99
N CYS A 209 12.04 9.32 18.85
CA CYS A 209 13.19 10.22 18.78
C CYS A 209 12.88 11.57 19.46
N THR A 210 11.68 12.13 19.26
CA THR A 210 11.28 13.45 19.80
C THR A 210 11.14 13.49 21.32
N SER A 211 10.89 12.34 21.95
CA SER A 211 10.61 12.27 23.40
C SER A 211 11.88 12.25 24.27
N ALA A 212 13.06 12.03 23.67
CA ALA A 212 14.32 11.92 24.38
C ALA A 212 14.95 13.27 24.77
N GLY A 213 14.27 14.39 24.53
CA GLY A 213 14.84 15.73 24.76
C GLY A 213 16.02 16.07 23.87
N VAL A 214 16.36 15.17 22.93
CA VAL A 214 17.04 15.56 21.70
C VAL A 214 16.07 16.52 21.05
N ASP A 215 16.50 17.78 20.82
CA ASP A 215 15.87 18.63 19.82
C ASP A 215 15.95 17.82 18.53
N VAL A 216 14.90 17.04 18.31
CA VAL A 216 14.58 16.51 17.02
C VAL A 216 14.20 17.79 16.29
N ASP A 217 15.21 18.42 15.70
CA ASP A 217 15.19 18.56 14.26
C ASP A 217 14.57 17.25 13.77
N LEU A 218 13.22 17.24 13.71
CA LEU A 218 12.50 16.48 12.70
C LEU A 218 13.33 16.89 11.52
N ASP A 219 14.20 16.02 11.03
CA ASP A 219 15.14 16.39 10.00
C ASP A 219 14.24 16.81 8.84
N LEU A 220 13.88 18.10 8.82
CA LEU A 220 12.90 18.71 7.91
C LEU A 220 13.53 18.67 6.52
N ASP A 221 14.85 18.48 6.49
CA ASP A 221 15.72 18.17 5.38
C ASP A 221 15.81 16.66 5.10
N SER A 222 15.07 15.79 5.81
CA SER A 222 14.87 14.41 5.39
C SER A 222 14.33 14.48 3.97
N PRO A 223 15.08 14.01 2.96
CA PRO A 223 14.78 14.25 1.54
C PRO A 223 13.49 13.54 1.07
N LEU A 224 12.75 12.95 2.01
CA LEU A 224 11.56 12.16 1.82
C LEU A 224 10.28 12.98 1.91
N LEU A 225 10.24 14.07 2.69
CA LEU A 225 9.05 14.91 2.83
C LEU A 225 9.27 16.31 2.25
N SER A 226 8.25 16.85 1.60
CA SER A 226 8.24 18.25 1.20
C SER A 226 8.00 19.17 2.41
N PRO A 227 8.35 20.47 2.34
CA PRO A 227 8.03 21.43 3.40
C PRO A 227 6.55 21.46 3.79
N ALA A 228 5.65 21.32 2.80
CA ALA A 228 4.21 21.24 3.05
C ALA A 228 3.83 19.95 3.82
N GLN A 229 4.40 18.81 3.43
CA GLN A 229 4.19 17.54 4.12
C GLN A 229 4.69 17.60 5.57
N ASN A 230 5.81 18.25 5.82
CA ASN A 230 6.33 18.48 7.17
C ASN A 230 5.38 19.34 8.03
N LEU A 231 4.79 20.39 7.45
CA LEU A 231 3.81 21.21 8.15
C LEU A 231 2.58 20.37 8.59
N HIS A 232 2.06 19.51 7.71
CA HIS A 232 0.97 18.60 8.06
C HIS A 232 1.34 17.68 9.22
N VAL A 233 2.55 17.09 9.21
CA VAL A 233 3.05 16.24 10.30
C VAL A 233 3.12 17.00 11.63
N LEU A 234 3.59 18.25 11.61
CA LEU A 234 3.62 19.12 12.79
C LEU A 234 2.23 19.44 13.33
N CYS A 235 1.27 19.81 12.46
CA CYS A 235 -0.14 19.97 12.85
C CYS A 235 -0.68 18.70 13.52
N GLY A 236 -0.43 17.55 12.89
CA GLY A 236 -0.77 16.23 13.41
C GLY A 236 -0.19 15.97 14.80
N TYR A 237 1.10 16.24 15.00
CA TYR A 237 1.78 16.09 16.29
C TYR A 237 1.08 16.88 17.40
N HIS A 238 0.86 18.18 17.18
CA HIS A 238 0.25 19.05 18.19
C HIS A 238 -1.20 18.66 18.47
N SER A 239 -1.97 18.42 17.41
CA SER A 239 -3.39 18.07 17.49
C SER A 239 -3.62 16.73 18.19
N LEU A 240 -2.89 15.67 17.81
CA LEU A 240 -3.00 14.35 18.44
C LEU A 240 -2.47 14.35 19.87
N ARG A 241 -1.40 15.10 20.17
CA ARG A 241 -0.91 15.24 21.54
C ARG A 241 -1.92 15.95 22.44
N ALA A 242 -2.62 16.97 21.94
CA ALA A 242 -3.69 17.64 22.66
C ALA A 242 -4.88 16.68 22.89
N ALA A 243 -5.31 15.95 21.85
CA ALA A 243 -6.36 14.94 21.96
C ALA A 243 -6.02 13.84 22.97
N GLY A 244 -4.78 13.33 22.94
CA GLY A 244 -4.29 12.34 23.90
C GLY A 244 -4.27 12.86 25.34
N LYS A 245 -3.91 14.13 25.57
CA LYS A 245 -4.00 14.76 26.91
C LYS A 245 -5.45 14.93 27.37
N GLN A 246 -6.36 15.25 26.47
CA GLN A 246 -7.78 15.37 26.80
C GLN A 246 -8.36 14.02 27.22
N LEU A 247 -8.05 12.96 26.45
CA LEU A 247 -8.44 11.60 26.77
C LEU A 247 -7.87 11.13 28.11
N GLN A 248 -6.64 11.52 28.47
CA GLN A 248 -6.10 11.18 29.79
C GLN A 248 -6.89 11.79 30.95
N ARG A 249 -7.52 12.96 30.73
CA ARG A 249 -8.28 13.68 31.76
C ARG A 249 -9.73 13.25 31.82
N VAL A 250 -10.35 12.98 30.67
CA VAL A 250 -11.78 12.74 30.54
C VAL A 250 -12.02 11.41 29.84
N PRO A 251 -12.60 10.40 30.52
CA PRO A 251 -12.97 9.14 29.89
C PRO A 251 -14.03 9.35 28.79
N PRO A 252 -14.09 8.46 27.77
CA PRO A 252 -15.24 8.39 26.89
C PRO A 252 -16.53 8.15 27.68
N SER A 253 -17.56 8.96 27.42
CA SER A 253 -18.90 8.82 28.01
C SER A 253 -19.62 7.61 27.41
N PHE A 254 -20.45 6.95 28.21
CA PHE A 254 -21.22 5.78 27.78
C PHE A 254 -22.65 5.84 28.32
N ALA A 255 -23.60 5.29 27.57
CA ALA A 255 -25.02 5.31 27.94
C ALA A 255 -25.32 4.26 29.03
N PRO A 256 -26.37 4.46 29.85
CA PRO A 256 -26.83 3.44 30.79
C PRO A 256 -27.32 2.19 30.06
N HIS A 257 -26.90 1.03 30.53
CA HIS A 257 -27.49 -0.23 30.09
C HIS A 257 -28.90 -0.39 30.70
N PRO A 258 -29.91 -0.89 29.97
CA PRO A 258 -31.30 -0.96 30.45
C PRO A 258 -31.49 -1.72 31.77
N ALA A 259 -30.62 -2.70 32.05
CA ALA A 259 -30.65 -3.49 33.28
C ALA A 259 -29.85 -2.87 34.46
N CYS A 260 -29.29 -1.67 34.31
CA CYS A 260 -28.50 -1.03 35.34
C CYS A 260 -29.35 -0.09 36.20
N ALA A 261 -29.58 -0.47 37.46
CA ALA A 261 -30.31 0.37 38.41
C ALA A 261 -29.47 1.55 38.96
N GLU A 262 -28.14 1.42 38.98
CA GLU A 262 -27.21 2.40 39.59
C GLU A 262 -26.17 2.90 38.57
N HIS A 263 -26.61 3.54 37.49
CA HIS A 263 -25.67 3.98 36.43
C HIS A 263 -24.63 4.99 36.93
N ALA A 264 -25.02 5.95 37.78
CA ALA A 264 -24.09 6.92 38.36
C ALA A 264 -22.92 6.25 39.10
N ARG A 265 -23.15 5.12 39.78
CA ARG A 265 -22.09 4.34 40.42
C ARG A 265 -21.14 3.72 39.39
N CYS A 266 -21.67 3.25 38.27
CA CYS A 266 -20.87 2.73 37.16
C CYS A 266 -20.00 3.83 36.53
N GLU A 267 -20.52 5.05 36.36
CA GLU A 267 -19.77 6.20 35.85
C GLU A 267 -18.62 6.60 36.78
N VAL A 268 -18.87 6.65 38.10
CA VAL A 268 -17.82 6.94 39.11
C VAL A 268 -16.75 5.85 39.09
N ALA A 269 -17.14 4.58 39.04
CA ALA A 269 -16.19 3.47 38.95
C ALA A 269 -15.37 3.54 37.66
N TRP A 270 -16.01 3.82 36.53
CA TRP A 270 -15.36 3.99 35.23
C TRP A 270 -14.34 5.13 35.25
N ALA A 271 -14.73 6.32 35.72
CA ALA A 271 -13.85 7.48 35.79
C ALA A 271 -12.63 7.23 36.70
N ALA A 272 -12.83 6.56 37.84
CA ALA A 272 -11.74 6.21 38.75
C ALA A 272 -10.75 5.23 38.12
N ARG A 273 -11.24 4.16 37.45
CA ARG A 273 -10.37 3.18 36.79
C ARG A 273 -9.69 3.75 35.55
N TRP A 274 -10.39 4.60 34.80
CA TRP A 274 -9.83 5.32 33.67
C TRP A 274 -8.66 6.21 34.09
N ALA A 275 -8.81 7.03 35.13
CA ALA A 275 -7.75 7.90 35.63
C ALA A 275 -6.48 7.11 36.02
N LEU A 276 -6.66 5.93 36.63
CA LEU A 276 -5.54 5.04 36.97
C LEU A 276 -4.84 4.50 35.72
N GLU A 277 -5.58 3.98 34.73
CA GLU A 277 -4.97 3.46 33.51
C GLU A 277 -4.40 4.55 32.60
N ALA A 278 -5.04 5.72 32.53
CA ALA A 278 -4.54 6.87 31.78
C ALA A 278 -3.19 7.38 32.33
N GLY A 279 -2.97 7.23 33.64
CA GLY A 279 -1.71 7.56 34.31
C GLY A 279 -0.63 6.48 34.20
N ARG A 280 -0.96 5.28 33.70
CA ARG A 280 0.01 4.19 33.55
C ARG A 280 1.04 4.55 32.46
N PRO A 281 2.35 4.33 32.69
CA PRO A 281 3.35 4.42 31.64
C PRO A 281 2.97 3.54 30.45
N SER A 282 3.04 4.10 29.24
CA SER A 282 2.72 3.39 28.01
C SER A 282 3.99 3.09 27.23
N ALA A 283 4.04 1.92 26.59
CA ALA A 283 5.10 1.60 25.63
C ALA A 283 4.95 2.37 24.30
N PHE A 284 3.77 2.96 24.06
CA PHE A 284 3.46 3.72 22.85
C PHE A 284 3.81 5.20 23.04
N ALA A 285 4.23 5.84 21.94
CA ALA A 285 4.52 7.26 21.95
C ALA A 285 3.28 8.09 22.34
N PRO A 286 3.44 9.29 22.93
CA PRO A 286 2.29 10.10 23.35
C PRO A 286 1.31 10.46 22.24
N VAL A 287 1.79 10.56 21.00
CA VAL A 287 1.02 10.85 19.78
C VAL A 287 0.32 9.63 19.18
N ASP A 288 0.68 8.41 19.60
CA ASP A 288 0.07 7.16 19.13
C ASP A 288 -1.26 6.88 19.88
N VAL A 289 -2.20 7.80 19.72
CA VAL A 289 -3.47 7.80 20.46
C VAL A 289 -4.28 6.54 20.17
N LEU A 290 -4.24 6.01 18.95
CA LEU A 290 -5.01 4.84 18.54
C LEU A 290 -4.55 3.57 19.27
N TRP A 291 -3.24 3.30 19.29
CA TRP A 291 -2.71 2.13 19.99
C TRP A 291 -2.78 2.27 21.51
N ARG A 292 -2.65 3.49 22.04
CA ARG A 292 -2.88 3.75 23.47
C ARG A 292 -4.31 3.44 23.89
N LEU A 293 -5.32 3.87 23.13
CA LEU A 293 -6.72 3.53 23.39
C LEU A 293 -6.97 2.02 23.31
N LEU A 294 -6.41 1.34 22.31
CA LEU A 294 -6.51 -0.12 22.20
C LEU A 294 -5.86 -0.85 23.38
N ALA A 295 -4.72 -0.37 23.87
CA ALA A 295 -4.07 -0.93 25.05
C ALA A 295 -4.91 -0.72 26.32
N MET A 296 -5.45 0.49 26.50
CA MET A 296 -6.35 0.81 27.62
C MET A 296 -7.62 -0.03 27.60
N GLU A 297 -8.27 -0.20 26.45
CA GLU A 297 -9.44 -1.08 26.26
C GLU A 297 -9.14 -2.50 26.75
N ARG A 298 -8.04 -3.10 26.28
CA ARG A 298 -7.62 -4.47 26.66
C ARG A 298 -7.29 -4.60 28.15
N HIS A 299 -6.72 -3.56 28.76
CA HIS A 299 -6.45 -3.56 30.20
C HIS A 299 -7.75 -3.48 31.01
N LEU A 300 -8.65 -2.56 30.66
CA LEU A 300 -9.92 -2.35 31.35
C LEU A 300 -10.87 -3.55 31.18
N GLU A 301 -10.83 -4.25 30.04
CA GLU A 301 -11.57 -5.50 29.81
C GLU A 301 -11.18 -6.60 30.81
N ARG A 302 -9.90 -6.63 31.20
CA ARG A 302 -9.32 -7.60 32.14
C ARG A 302 -9.31 -7.12 33.59
N ASP A 303 -9.74 -5.89 33.85
CA ASP A 303 -9.71 -5.27 35.18
C ASP A 303 -10.76 -5.88 36.11
N ALA A 304 -10.31 -6.67 37.09
CA ALA A 304 -11.16 -7.36 38.06
C ALA A 304 -12.00 -6.39 38.91
N VAL A 305 -11.45 -5.23 39.29
CA VAL A 305 -12.16 -4.22 40.10
C VAL A 305 -13.31 -3.65 39.30
N LEU A 306 -13.08 -3.36 38.02
CA LEU A 306 -14.13 -2.88 37.12
C LEU A 306 -15.27 -3.92 36.99
N ARG A 307 -14.95 -5.21 36.95
CA ARG A 307 -15.96 -6.29 36.90
C ARG A 307 -16.85 -6.35 38.14
N VAL A 308 -16.33 -5.97 39.30
CA VAL A 308 -17.05 -5.98 40.58
C VAL A 308 -17.83 -4.68 40.78
N CYS A 309 -17.25 -3.54 40.38
CA CYS A 309 -17.82 -2.22 40.65
C CYS A 309 -18.85 -1.75 39.61
N MET A 310 -18.89 -2.34 38.42
CA MET A 310 -19.83 -1.98 37.35
C MET A 310 -20.80 -3.12 37.03
N ASN A 311 -22.02 -2.74 36.67
CA ASN A 311 -22.93 -3.66 35.99
C ASN A 311 -22.29 -4.18 34.68
N ALA A 312 -22.43 -5.48 34.39
CA ALA A 312 -21.80 -6.11 33.22
C ALA A 312 -22.15 -5.41 31.90
N GLY A 313 -23.43 -5.05 31.69
CA GLY A 313 -23.86 -4.35 30.49
C GLY A 313 -23.31 -2.93 30.40
N CYS A 314 -23.26 -2.18 31.50
CA CYS A 314 -22.61 -0.86 31.53
C CYS A 314 -21.12 -0.95 31.19
N ARG A 315 -20.43 -2.00 31.64
CA ARG A 315 -19.01 -2.23 31.32
C ARG A 315 -18.81 -2.47 29.82
N GLU A 316 -19.65 -3.30 29.21
CA GLU A 316 -19.61 -3.54 27.75
C GLU A 316 -19.82 -2.24 26.96
N VAL A 317 -20.87 -1.48 27.30
CA VAL A 317 -21.16 -0.19 26.63
C VAL A 317 -20.03 0.84 26.83
N ALA A 318 -19.33 0.80 27.97
CA ALA A 318 -18.15 1.63 28.24
C ALA A 318 -16.91 1.23 27.43
N LEU A 319 -16.63 -0.07 27.30
CA LEU A 319 -15.56 -0.58 26.44
C LEU A 319 -15.84 -0.25 24.97
N ASP A 320 -17.09 -0.42 24.53
CA ASP A 320 -17.52 0.00 23.19
C ASP A 320 -17.36 1.50 22.99
N ALA A 321 -17.48 2.33 24.04
CA ALA A 321 -17.23 3.76 23.94
C ALA A 321 -15.76 4.08 23.64
N ILE A 322 -14.81 3.29 24.16
CA ILE A 322 -13.39 3.40 23.77
C ILE A 322 -13.21 3.02 22.31
N ALA A 323 -13.78 1.88 21.88
CA ALA A 323 -13.70 1.42 20.51
C ALA A 323 -14.28 2.45 19.53
N ARG A 324 -15.46 3.00 19.83
CA ARG A 324 -16.07 4.11 19.07
C ARG A 324 -15.17 5.32 19.03
N LYS A 325 -14.59 5.74 20.16
CA LYS A 325 -13.69 6.91 20.19
C LYS A 325 -12.43 6.69 19.36
N ARG A 326 -11.88 5.47 19.36
CA ARG A 326 -10.75 5.09 18.49
C ARG A 326 -11.13 5.18 17.01
N THR A 327 -12.29 4.63 16.63
CA THR A 327 -12.80 4.72 15.25
C THR A 327 -13.03 6.17 14.83
N GLU A 328 -13.66 6.97 15.70
CA GLU A 328 -13.88 8.40 15.47
C GLU A 328 -12.57 9.15 15.20
N ILE A 329 -11.53 8.92 16.01
CA ILE A 329 -10.21 9.56 15.80
C ILE A 329 -9.58 9.07 14.49
N ALA A 330 -9.67 7.77 14.19
CA ALA A 330 -9.12 7.18 12.97
C ALA A 330 -9.78 7.77 11.70
N GLU A 331 -11.10 7.89 11.69
CA GLU A 331 -11.88 8.47 10.58
C GLU A 331 -11.63 9.98 10.44
N ASN A 332 -11.36 10.67 11.55
CA ASN A 332 -11.09 12.11 11.58
C ASN A 332 -9.59 12.47 11.56
N LEU A 333 -8.71 11.53 11.19
CA LEU A 333 -7.26 11.83 11.13
C LEU A 333 -6.95 12.99 10.20
N HIS A 334 -7.66 13.11 9.07
CA HIS A 334 -7.45 14.21 8.13
C HIS A 334 -7.56 15.60 8.79
N HIS A 335 -8.50 15.79 9.73
CA HIS A 335 -8.61 17.04 10.51
C HIS A 335 -7.40 17.30 11.42
N HIS A 336 -6.77 16.25 11.94
CA HIS A 336 -5.57 16.40 12.77
C HIS A 336 -4.37 16.87 11.94
N PHE A 337 -4.30 16.50 10.66
CA PHE A 337 -3.20 16.83 9.75
C PHE A 337 -3.46 18.05 8.85
N ASP A 338 -4.61 18.73 9.00
CA ASP A 338 -5.00 19.89 8.18
C ASP A 338 -5.06 19.55 6.67
N LEU A 339 -5.77 18.46 6.33
CA LEU A 339 -5.88 17.89 4.96
C LEU A 339 -7.28 17.97 4.36
#